data_AF-A0A2H1YKE5-F1
#
_entry.id   AF-A0A2H1YKE5-F1
#
_cell.length_a   1.000
_cell.length_b   1.000
_cell.length_c   1.000
_cell.angle_alpha   90.00
_cell.angle_beta   90.00
_cell.angle_gamma   90.00
#
_symmetry.space_group_name_H-M   'P 1'
#
loop_
_entity.id
_entity.type
_entity.pdbx_description
1 polymer ?
#
loop_
_entity_poly.entity_id
_entity_poly.type
_entity_poly.pdbx_seq_one_letter_code
_entity_poly.pdbx_strand_id
1 'polypeptide(L)'
;MKQIICLLVLTIFATSCKTNNAKNSYTLPTSNGNTNKIIVVVKGADWEGKIGNKIRTVFGESQVGLPQPETLLSVSQIDPSGFSSFMRHAKAVLLIKEGAKESIAIEKDRYAKPQIIVHATAKNKAEILTLLEKRGKEIIQIFKDEDIKFTQNIFKKERIDETQFKTIKNIGVTIDIPERFRLVEDTGDFIWFRQHLRSGIARGDGTNNILLYTVPLKDENTIADNITAVRDTIGKKHIPGSKEGMYMITEQAYTPFTFDAQIDGKKAYETRGKWEVKNDFMAGPFINYTIIDKKNNRLVIFEGFTYAPSVNKRDFLFELEAIAKSMHIK
;
A
#
# COMPACT_ATOMS: atom_id res chain seq x y z
N MET A 1 -38.31 61.02 10.54
CA MET A 1 -37.99 59.61 10.92
C MET A 1 -37.57 58.73 9.75
N LYS A 2 -38.21 58.78 8.57
CA LYS A 2 -37.79 57.97 7.39
C LYS A 2 -36.37 58.26 6.87
N GLN A 3 -35.91 59.51 6.92
CA GLN A 3 -34.56 59.87 6.43
C GLN A 3 -33.42 59.41 7.36
N ILE A 4 -33.67 59.29 8.68
CA ILE A 4 -32.68 58.79 9.65
C ILE A 4 -32.54 57.26 9.53
N ILE A 5 -33.64 56.56 9.25
CA ILE A 5 -33.63 55.11 9.02
C ILE A 5 -32.86 54.76 7.74
N CYS A 6 -33.01 55.55 6.67
CA CYS A 6 -32.21 55.36 5.45
C CYS A 6 -30.70 55.56 5.70
N LEU A 7 -30.31 56.53 6.52
CA LEU A 7 -28.90 56.77 6.85
C LEU A 7 -28.30 55.65 7.72
N LEU A 8 -29.10 55.07 8.63
CA LEU A 8 -28.69 53.95 9.49
C LEU A 8 -28.57 52.64 8.69
N VAL A 9 -29.44 52.42 7.69
CA VAL A 9 -29.37 51.24 6.82
C VAL A 9 -28.17 51.34 5.87
N LEU A 10 -27.84 52.53 5.35
CA LEU A 10 -26.68 52.72 4.48
C LEU A 10 -25.34 52.53 5.22
N THR A 11 -25.27 52.85 6.51
CA THR A 11 -24.07 52.68 7.34
C THR A 11 -23.83 51.22 7.76
N ILE A 12 -24.87 50.39 7.84
CA ILE A 12 -24.73 48.94 8.09
C ILE A 12 -24.18 48.22 6.85
N PHE A 13 -24.48 48.69 5.63
CA PHE A 13 -23.91 48.13 4.40
C PHE A 13 -22.43 48.50 4.19
N ALA A 14 -21.93 49.56 4.81
CA ALA A 14 -20.53 50.01 4.67
C ALA A 14 -19.55 49.30 5.62
N THR A 15 -20.01 48.52 6.61
CA THR A 15 -19.15 47.81 7.58
C THR A 15 -18.94 46.33 7.28
N SER A 16 -19.52 45.80 6.19
CA SER A 16 -19.28 44.42 5.74
C SER A 16 -18.05 44.28 4.82
N CYS A 17 -17.04 45.14 4.97
CA CYS A 17 -15.68 44.80 4.57
C CYS A 17 -14.98 44.09 5.74
N LYS A 18 -15.37 42.83 5.99
CA LYS A 18 -14.38 41.88 6.51
C LYS A 18 -13.33 41.75 5.43
N THR A 19 -12.16 42.28 5.70
CA THR A 19 -10.90 41.92 5.06
C THR A 19 -10.70 40.41 5.21
N ASN A 20 -11.36 39.66 4.32
CA ASN A 20 -10.86 38.37 3.92
C ASN A 20 -9.52 38.67 3.26
N ASN A 21 -8.45 38.52 4.05
CA ASN A 21 -7.17 38.09 3.55
C ASN A 21 -7.36 36.69 2.94
N ALA A 22 -8.13 36.61 1.86
CA ALA A 22 -8.04 35.57 0.88
C ALA A 22 -6.72 35.82 0.15
N LYS A 23 -5.61 35.46 0.83
CA LYS A 23 -4.50 34.88 0.09
C LYS A 23 -5.17 33.82 -0.76
N ASN A 24 -5.19 34.01 -2.08
CA ASN A 24 -5.50 32.97 -3.05
C ASN A 24 -4.65 31.75 -2.68
N SER A 25 -5.14 30.89 -1.80
CA SER A 25 -4.53 29.60 -1.54
C SER A 25 -4.88 28.81 -2.78
N TYR A 26 -3.95 28.83 -3.74
CA TYR A 26 -4.03 27.99 -4.93
C TYR A 26 -4.17 26.54 -4.43
N THR A 27 -5.39 26.02 -4.43
CA THR A 27 -5.67 24.66 -4.03
C THR A 27 -5.37 23.78 -5.23
N LEU A 28 -4.38 22.92 -5.07
CA LEU A 28 -4.05 21.94 -6.09
C LEU A 28 -5.24 21.01 -6.31
N PRO A 29 -5.57 20.65 -7.57
CA PRO A 29 -6.59 19.66 -7.85
C PRO A 29 -6.20 18.30 -7.27
N THR A 30 -7.18 17.42 -7.07
CA THR A 30 -6.90 16.03 -6.68
C THR A 30 -6.20 15.29 -7.81
N SER A 31 -5.20 14.48 -7.47
CA SER A 31 -4.51 13.65 -8.46
C SER A 31 -5.40 12.55 -9.02
N ASN A 32 -5.03 12.05 -10.21
CA ASN A 32 -5.70 10.93 -10.87
C ASN A 32 -4.79 9.70 -10.93
N GLY A 33 -5.40 8.52 -11.10
CA GLY A 33 -4.70 7.24 -11.21
C GLY A 33 -4.74 6.38 -9.94
N ASN A 34 -4.60 5.07 -10.14
CA ASN A 34 -4.68 4.06 -9.09
C ASN A 34 -3.33 3.87 -8.38
N THR A 35 -3.31 3.13 -7.27
CA THR A 35 -2.08 2.63 -6.63
C THR A 35 -1.36 1.63 -7.54
N ASN A 36 -0.05 1.48 -7.32
CA ASN A 36 0.84 0.62 -8.08
C ASN A 36 0.82 0.90 -9.59
N LYS A 37 0.50 2.14 -10.00
CA LYS A 37 0.47 2.55 -11.41
C LYS A 37 1.28 3.81 -11.60
N ILE A 38 2.20 3.77 -12.56
CA ILE A 38 3.05 4.92 -12.92
C ILE A 38 2.85 5.33 -14.38
N ILE A 39 2.95 6.63 -14.62
CA ILE A 39 3.05 7.19 -15.97
C ILE A 39 4.51 7.57 -16.23
N VAL A 40 5.09 7.02 -17.29
CA VAL A 40 6.43 7.34 -17.75
C VAL A 40 6.32 8.39 -18.85
N VAL A 41 6.96 9.52 -18.64
CA VAL A 41 7.03 10.60 -19.61
C VAL A 41 8.35 10.47 -20.38
N VAL A 42 8.25 9.98 -21.61
CA VAL A 42 9.39 9.72 -22.50
C VAL A 42 8.91 9.74 -23.95
N LYS A 43 9.77 10.13 -24.91
CA LYS A 43 9.38 10.19 -26.33
C LYS A 43 8.96 8.81 -26.86
N GLY A 44 8.00 8.78 -27.79
CA GLY A 44 7.51 7.53 -28.38
C GLY A 44 8.60 6.64 -28.96
N ALA A 45 9.58 7.22 -29.67
CA ALA A 45 10.71 6.45 -30.23
C ALA A 45 11.59 5.79 -29.16
N ASP A 46 11.75 6.42 -27.99
CA ASP A 46 12.53 5.85 -26.88
C ASP A 46 11.72 4.80 -26.12
N TRP A 47 10.40 4.96 -26.08
CA TRP A 47 9.47 3.97 -25.53
C TRP A 47 9.42 2.68 -26.34
N GLU A 48 9.40 2.75 -27.67
CA GLU A 48 9.47 1.57 -28.53
C GLU A 48 10.90 0.97 -28.60
N GLY A 49 11.90 1.76 -28.21
CA GLY A 49 13.30 1.37 -28.23
C GLY A 49 13.82 0.69 -26.95
N LYS A 50 15.15 0.71 -26.81
CA LYS A 50 15.87 0.07 -25.68
C LYS A 50 15.45 0.64 -24.32
N ILE A 51 15.17 1.93 -24.24
CA ILE A 51 14.77 2.58 -22.98
C ILE A 51 13.44 2.01 -22.49
N GLY A 52 12.39 2.01 -23.32
CA GLY A 52 11.11 1.46 -22.91
C GLY A 52 11.15 -0.04 -22.61
N ASN A 53 11.97 -0.81 -23.33
CA ASN A 53 12.19 -2.22 -22.99
C ASN A 53 12.83 -2.38 -21.60
N LYS A 54 13.87 -1.60 -21.29
CA LYS A 54 14.49 -1.62 -19.96
C LYS A 54 13.49 -1.21 -18.86
N ILE A 55 12.67 -0.20 -19.11
CA ILE A 55 11.60 0.21 -18.18
C ILE A 55 10.62 -0.94 -17.93
N ARG A 56 10.13 -1.59 -18.99
CA ARG A 56 9.23 -2.75 -18.86
C ARG A 56 9.89 -3.92 -18.12
N THR A 57 11.18 -4.17 -18.31
CA THR A 57 11.91 -5.20 -17.56
C THR A 57 12.05 -4.84 -16.08
N VAL A 58 12.46 -3.60 -15.77
CA VAL A 58 12.74 -3.17 -14.39
C VAL A 58 11.45 -3.03 -13.58
N PHE A 59 10.47 -2.30 -14.10
CA PHE A 59 9.22 -2.01 -13.38
C PHE A 59 8.15 -3.10 -13.57
N GLY A 60 8.34 -3.99 -14.56
CA GLY A 60 7.51 -5.16 -14.80
C GLY A 60 7.97 -6.42 -14.07
N GLU A 61 8.91 -6.31 -13.11
CA GLU A 61 9.27 -7.41 -12.23
C GLU A 61 8.01 -7.97 -11.53
N SER A 62 7.91 -9.30 -11.48
CA SER A 62 6.72 -9.97 -10.91
C SER A 62 6.71 -9.87 -9.39
N GLN A 63 5.54 -9.58 -8.82
CA GLN A 63 5.35 -9.63 -7.39
C GLN A 63 5.35 -11.08 -6.91
N VAL A 64 6.27 -11.38 -5.98
CA VAL A 64 6.38 -12.71 -5.36
C VAL A 64 5.16 -13.03 -4.49
N GLY A 65 4.86 -14.32 -4.35
CA GLY A 65 3.79 -14.82 -3.48
C GLY A 65 2.38 -14.72 -4.08
N LEU A 66 2.24 -14.29 -5.34
CA LEU A 66 0.95 -14.31 -6.04
C LEU A 66 0.72 -15.66 -6.76
N PRO A 67 -0.54 -16.17 -6.79
CA PRO A 67 -0.86 -17.37 -7.54
C PRO A 67 -0.74 -17.16 -9.06
N GLN A 68 -1.02 -15.95 -9.53
CA GLN A 68 -0.85 -15.54 -10.93
C GLN A 68 0.17 -14.41 -11.01
N PRO A 69 1.11 -14.43 -11.97
CA PRO A 69 2.11 -13.37 -12.09
C PRO A 69 1.46 -12.01 -12.36
N GLU A 70 1.73 -11.05 -11.48
CA GLU A 70 1.35 -9.64 -11.65
C GLU A 70 2.57 -8.77 -11.41
N THR A 71 2.72 -7.67 -12.17
CA THR A 71 3.89 -6.79 -12.05
C THR A 71 3.82 -5.93 -10.79
N LEU A 72 4.97 -5.63 -10.17
CA LEU A 72 5.07 -4.72 -9.03
C LEU A 72 4.44 -3.36 -9.32
N LEU A 73 4.70 -2.80 -10.52
CA LEU A 73 4.08 -1.58 -11.00
C LEU A 73 3.45 -1.81 -12.37
N SER A 74 2.28 -1.23 -12.59
CA SER A 74 1.67 -1.09 -13.91
C SER A 74 2.20 0.19 -14.56
N VAL A 75 2.87 0.04 -15.70
CA VAL A 75 3.53 1.15 -16.40
C VAL A 75 2.73 1.55 -17.63
N SER A 76 2.52 2.85 -17.80
CA SER A 76 1.98 3.43 -19.04
C SER A 76 2.89 4.56 -19.51
N GLN A 77 2.86 4.88 -20.80
CA GLN A 77 3.69 5.93 -21.38
C GLN A 77 2.85 7.11 -21.83
N ILE A 78 3.47 8.29 -21.78
CA ILE A 78 3.01 9.49 -22.46
C ILE A 78 4.19 10.23 -23.08
N ASP A 79 3.98 10.79 -24.27
CA ASP A 79 4.97 11.66 -24.91
C ASP A 79 5.10 12.98 -24.11
N PRO A 80 6.31 13.57 -23.99
CA PRO A 80 6.48 14.86 -23.30
C PRO A 80 5.56 15.98 -23.82
N SER A 81 5.24 15.98 -25.11
CA SER A 81 4.28 16.93 -25.71
C SER A 81 2.85 16.72 -25.21
N GLY A 82 2.47 15.47 -24.93
CA GLY A 82 1.18 15.08 -24.37
C GLY A 82 1.08 15.26 -22.86
N PHE A 83 2.20 15.40 -22.16
CA PHE A 83 2.24 15.65 -20.70
C PHE A 83 1.81 17.08 -20.38
N SER A 84 0.51 17.35 -20.53
CA SER A 84 -0.14 18.64 -20.32
C SER A 84 -1.52 18.44 -19.67
N SER A 85 -2.06 19.51 -19.06
CA SER A 85 -3.40 19.55 -18.48
C SER A 85 -3.68 18.32 -17.57
N PHE A 86 -4.76 17.59 -17.82
CA PHE A 86 -5.19 16.40 -17.08
C PHE A 86 -4.10 15.35 -16.88
N MET A 87 -3.21 15.14 -17.87
CA MET A 87 -2.15 14.14 -17.77
C MET A 87 -1.08 14.52 -16.74
N ARG A 88 -0.91 15.83 -16.45
CA ARG A 88 -0.01 16.29 -15.39
C ARG A 88 -0.56 16.04 -14.00
N HIS A 89 -1.84 15.73 -13.84
CA HIS A 89 -2.44 15.43 -12.54
C HIS A 89 -2.26 13.97 -12.12
N ALA A 90 -1.55 13.15 -12.91
CA ALA A 90 -1.22 11.78 -12.53
C ALA A 90 -0.50 11.72 -11.18
N LYS A 91 -1.01 10.85 -10.29
CA LYS A 91 -0.50 10.70 -8.93
C LYS A 91 0.97 10.29 -8.89
N ALA A 92 1.42 9.41 -9.80
CA ALA A 92 2.78 8.91 -9.84
C ALA A 92 3.36 9.02 -11.26
N VAL A 93 4.41 9.83 -11.40
CA VAL A 93 5.03 10.15 -12.69
C VAL A 93 6.53 9.89 -12.65
N LEU A 94 7.06 9.19 -13.65
CA LEU A 94 8.50 9.06 -13.90
C LEU A 94 8.86 9.89 -15.14
N LEU A 95 9.57 11.00 -14.94
CA LEU A 95 10.12 11.83 -16.01
C LEU A 95 11.53 11.37 -16.33
N ILE A 96 11.75 10.90 -17.56
CA ILE A 96 13.08 10.53 -18.05
C ILE A 96 13.59 11.66 -18.94
N LYS A 97 14.75 12.21 -18.60
CA LYS A 97 15.34 13.32 -19.35
C LYS A 97 16.86 13.23 -19.47
N GLU A 98 17.38 13.78 -20.55
CA GLU A 98 18.81 13.99 -20.70
C GLU A 98 19.23 15.29 -19.98
N GLY A 99 20.41 15.30 -19.34
CA GLY A 99 20.91 16.46 -18.60
C GLY A 99 22.37 16.29 -18.17
N ALA A 100 22.99 17.35 -17.64
CA ALA A 100 24.45 17.38 -17.46
C ALA A 100 25.04 16.32 -16.51
N LYS A 101 24.25 15.80 -15.56
CA LYS A 101 24.69 14.83 -14.54
C LYS A 101 23.57 13.82 -14.23
N GLU A 102 23.98 12.61 -13.86
CA GLU A 102 23.08 11.58 -13.35
C GLU A 102 22.41 12.07 -12.05
N SER A 103 21.08 12.02 -11.98
CA SER A 103 20.36 12.31 -10.74
C SER A 103 18.96 11.67 -10.70
N ILE A 104 18.51 11.38 -9.49
CA ILE A 104 17.12 11.07 -9.16
C ILE A 104 16.65 12.17 -8.22
N ALA A 105 15.67 12.96 -8.66
CA ALA A 105 15.07 14.01 -7.86
C ALA A 105 13.58 13.75 -7.69
N ILE A 106 13.07 13.98 -6.48
CA ILE A 106 11.65 13.79 -6.15
C ILE A 106 11.01 15.16 -6.02
N GLU A 107 9.90 15.35 -6.72
CA GLU A 107 9.06 16.53 -6.63
C GLU A 107 7.65 16.09 -6.22
N LYS A 108 7.13 16.70 -5.15
CA LYS A 108 5.81 16.37 -4.61
C LYS A 108 4.82 17.49 -4.88
N ASP A 109 3.57 17.11 -5.10
CA ASP A 109 2.42 18.02 -5.19
C ASP A 109 2.64 19.19 -6.17
N ARG A 110 3.25 18.93 -7.34
CA ARG A 110 3.57 19.99 -8.30
C ARG A 110 2.33 20.49 -9.05
N TYR A 111 1.51 19.56 -9.53
CA TYR A 111 0.34 19.85 -10.35
C TYR A 111 -0.97 19.39 -9.72
N ALA A 112 -0.92 18.37 -8.86
CA ALA A 112 -2.08 17.82 -8.16
C ALA A 112 -1.68 17.31 -6.78
N LYS A 113 -2.64 17.00 -5.90
CA LYS A 113 -2.38 16.49 -4.56
C LYS A 113 -3.26 15.27 -4.23
N PRO A 114 -2.69 14.17 -3.69
CA PRO A 114 -1.26 13.92 -3.52
C PRO A 114 -0.59 13.51 -4.82
N GLN A 115 0.62 13.98 -5.08
CA GLN A 115 1.37 13.63 -6.28
C GLN A 115 2.85 13.43 -5.98
N ILE A 116 3.46 12.44 -6.66
CA ILE A 116 4.89 12.24 -6.71
C ILE A 116 5.39 12.19 -8.16
N ILE A 117 6.40 13.00 -8.42
CA ILE A 117 7.10 13.06 -9.70
C ILE A 117 8.56 12.72 -9.44
N VAL A 118 9.03 11.62 -10.01
CA VAL A 118 10.43 11.21 -9.98
C VAL A 118 11.08 11.66 -11.28
N HIS A 119 12.08 12.54 -11.17
CA HIS A 119 12.90 12.98 -12.28
C HIS A 119 14.16 12.11 -12.35
N ALA A 120 14.23 11.21 -13.33
CA ALA A 120 15.42 10.43 -13.64
C ALA A 120 16.19 11.12 -14.77
N THR A 121 17.36 11.68 -14.44
CA THR A 121 18.21 12.44 -15.37
C THR A 121 19.53 11.72 -15.59
N ALA A 122 20.01 11.64 -16.83
CA ALA A 122 21.36 11.18 -17.15
C ALA A 122 21.90 11.88 -18.41
N LYS A 123 23.19 11.75 -18.76
CA LYS A 123 23.78 12.56 -19.85
C LYS A 123 23.28 12.22 -21.24
N ASN A 124 22.95 10.96 -21.46
CA ASN A 124 22.54 10.44 -22.76
C ASN A 124 21.75 9.13 -22.56
N LYS A 125 21.20 8.60 -23.65
CA LYS A 125 20.40 7.37 -23.64
C LYS A 125 21.10 6.14 -23.05
N ALA A 126 22.40 5.98 -23.26
CA ALA A 126 23.15 4.84 -22.71
C ALA A 126 23.28 4.95 -21.18
N GLU A 127 23.50 6.17 -20.67
CA GLU A 127 23.51 6.42 -19.23
C GLU A 127 22.11 6.30 -18.62
N ILE A 128 21.04 6.66 -19.34
CA ILE A 128 19.66 6.40 -18.89
C ILE A 128 19.41 4.90 -18.66
N LEU A 129 19.87 4.04 -19.58
CA LEU A 129 19.75 2.59 -19.42
C LEU A 129 20.51 2.10 -18.18
N THR A 130 21.69 2.67 -17.93
CA THR A 130 22.52 2.35 -16.76
C THR A 130 21.86 2.82 -15.46
N LEU A 131 21.26 4.02 -15.45
CA LEU A 131 20.51 4.55 -14.30
C LEU A 131 19.33 3.62 -13.97
N LEU A 132 18.53 3.26 -14.97
CA LEU A 132 17.38 2.36 -14.77
C LEU A 132 17.79 0.99 -14.24
N GLU A 133 18.91 0.46 -14.70
CA GLU A 133 19.44 -0.82 -14.23
C GLU A 133 19.96 -0.75 -12.78
N LYS A 134 20.75 0.26 -12.45
CA LYS A 134 21.38 0.37 -11.12
C LYS A 134 20.42 0.88 -10.04
N ARG A 135 19.51 1.78 -10.41
CA ARG A 135 18.66 2.53 -9.47
C ARG A 135 17.17 2.27 -9.67
N GLY A 136 16.79 1.35 -10.56
CA GLY A 136 15.40 0.97 -10.78
C GLY A 136 14.66 0.54 -9.51
N LYS A 137 15.31 -0.26 -8.65
CA LYS A 137 14.75 -0.69 -7.36
C LYS A 137 14.48 0.47 -6.41
N GLU A 138 15.37 1.46 -6.37
CA GLU A 138 15.18 2.70 -5.60
C GLU A 138 13.94 3.46 -6.10
N ILE A 139 13.78 3.60 -7.42
CA ILE A 139 12.62 4.27 -8.03
C ILE A 139 11.32 3.52 -7.71
N ILE A 140 11.32 2.19 -7.81
CA ILE A 140 10.17 1.36 -7.42
C ILE A 140 9.79 1.63 -5.96
N GLN A 141 10.77 1.64 -5.05
CA GLN A 141 10.52 1.86 -3.63
C GLN A 141 9.95 3.24 -3.35
N ILE A 142 10.46 4.29 -4.02
CA ILE A 142 9.92 5.66 -3.91
C ILE A 142 8.43 5.70 -4.24
N PHE A 143 8.01 5.06 -5.34
CA PHE A 143 6.59 5.03 -5.71
C PHE A 143 5.75 4.18 -4.76
N LYS A 144 6.23 3.00 -4.37
CA LYS A 144 5.52 2.13 -3.42
C LYS A 144 5.31 2.82 -2.07
N ASP A 145 6.33 3.48 -1.53
CA ASP A 145 6.24 4.17 -0.24
C ASP A 145 5.24 5.32 -0.28
N GLU A 146 5.15 6.04 -1.40
CA GLU A 146 4.15 7.10 -1.56
C GLU A 146 2.73 6.54 -1.66
N ASP A 147 2.54 5.44 -2.39
CA ASP A 147 1.25 4.77 -2.48
C ASP A 147 0.81 4.15 -1.14
N ILE A 148 1.75 3.64 -0.33
CA ILE A 148 1.45 3.17 1.04
C ILE A 148 0.95 4.35 1.87
N LYS A 149 1.66 5.48 1.89
CA LYS A 149 1.25 6.69 2.63
C LYS A 149 -0.11 7.20 2.18
N PHE A 150 -0.36 7.21 0.87
CA PHE A 150 -1.65 7.61 0.32
C PHE A 150 -2.78 6.70 0.82
N THR A 151 -2.57 5.39 0.75
CA THR A 151 -3.54 4.38 1.17
C THR A 151 -3.81 4.47 2.66
N GLN A 152 -2.77 4.62 3.49
CA GLN A 152 -2.89 4.83 4.93
C GLN A 152 -3.66 6.10 5.28
N ASN A 153 -3.46 7.19 4.54
CA ASN A 153 -4.22 8.44 4.75
C ASN A 153 -5.73 8.27 4.47
N ILE A 154 -6.11 7.38 3.56
CA ILE A 154 -7.51 7.01 3.33
C ILE A 154 -7.99 6.16 4.51
N PHE A 155 -7.25 5.10 4.86
CA PHE A 155 -7.64 4.15 5.89
C PHE A 155 -7.81 4.82 7.25
N LYS A 156 -6.93 5.76 7.59
CA LYS A 156 -7.02 6.57 8.79
C LYS A 156 -8.31 7.38 8.92
N LYS A 157 -8.88 7.84 7.80
CA LYS A 157 -10.16 8.59 7.80
C LYS A 157 -11.37 7.68 7.94
N GLU A 158 -11.24 6.42 7.51
CA GLU A 158 -12.31 5.43 7.46
C GLU A 158 -12.10 4.33 8.52
N ARG A 159 -11.24 4.53 9.50
CA ARG A 159 -10.87 3.47 10.45
C ARG A 159 -11.96 3.21 11.48
N ILE A 160 -12.04 1.96 11.91
CA ILE A 160 -12.75 1.61 13.14
C ILE A 160 -11.98 2.14 14.36
N ASP A 161 -12.68 2.34 15.47
CA ASP A 161 -12.03 2.56 16.76
C ASP A 161 -11.40 1.23 17.22
N GLU A 162 -10.09 1.10 17.11
CA GLU A 162 -9.38 -0.14 17.44
C GLU A 162 -9.29 -0.38 18.96
N THR A 163 -9.54 0.63 19.78
CA THR A 163 -9.40 0.55 21.25
C THR A 163 -10.50 -0.28 21.92
N GLN A 164 -11.59 -0.53 21.21
CA GLN A 164 -12.67 -1.39 21.69
C GLN A 164 -12.23 -2.87 21.80
N PHE A 165 -11.30 -3.33 20.96
CA PHE A 165 -10.91 -4.74 20.87
C PHE A 165 -9.93 -5.15 21.96
N LYS A 166 -10.21 -6.28 22.62
CA LYS A 166 -9.45 -6.71 23.81
C LYS A 166 -8.05 -7.18 23.41
N THR A 167 -7.90 -7.92 22.30
CA THR A 167 -6.59 -8.37 21.80
C THR A 167 -5.70 -7.19 21.46
N ILE A 168 -6.20 -6.15 20.77
CA ILE A 168 -5.39 -4.97 20.41
C ILE A 168 -4.87 -4.25 21.67
N LYS A 169 -5.71 -4.13 22.70
CA LYS A 169 -5.29 -3.59 24.02
C LYS A 169 -4.24 -4.46 24.70
N ASN A 170 -4.44 -5.78 24.75
CA ASN A 170 -3.53 -6.72 25.40
C ASN A 170 -2.16 -6.77 24.71
N ILE A 171 -2.15 -6.78 23.37
CA ILE A 171 -0.91 -6.71 22.61
C ILE A 171 -0.29 -5.32 22.77
N GLY A 172 -1.07 -4.25 22.95
CA GLY A 172 -0.53 -2.91 23.15
C GLY A 172 -0.05 -2.29 21.83
N VAL A 173 -0.87 -2.40 20.78
CA VAL A 173 -0.60 -1.78 19.47
C VAL A 173 -1.69 -0.80 19.08
N THR A 174 -1.39 0.07 18.12
CA THR A 174 -2.40 0.81 17.35
C THR A 174 -2.24 0.42 15.89
N ILE A 175 -3.34 0.35 15.14
CA ILE A 175 -3.33 -0.04 13.73
C ILE A 175 -4.56 0.53 13.02
N ASP A 176 -4.37 1.13 11.85
CA ASP A 176 -5.47 1.75 11.10
C ASP A 176 -6.21 0.68 10.27
N ILE A 177 -7.27 0.10 10.85
CA ILE A 177 -8.14 -0.90 10.19
C ILE A 177 -9.38 -0.20 9.61
N PRO A 178 -9.61 -0.22 8.28
CA PRO A 178 -10.79 0.40 7.67
C PRO A 178 -12.13 -0.23 8.11
N GLU A 179 -13.21 0.56 8.18
CA GLU A 179 -14.55 0.16 8.63
C GLU A 179 -15.23 -0.94 7.81
N ARG A 180 -14.74 -1.18 6.60
CA ARG A 180 -15.18 -2.27 5.73
C ARG A 180 -14.69 -3.65 6.22
N PHE A 181 -13.74 -3.70 7.14
CA PHE A 181 -13.37 -4.91 7.87
C PHE A 181 -14.29 -5.08 9.08
N ARG A 182 -14.83 -6.29 9.23
CA ARG A 182 -15.69 -6.69 10.35
C ARG A 182 -14.99 -7.72 11.22
N LEU A 183 -15.22 -7.64 12.52
CA LEU A 183 -14.68 -8.59 13.48
C LEU A 183 -15.26 -9.98 13.23
N VAL A 184 -14.39 -11.00 13.20
CA VAL A 184 -14.78 -12.41 13.15
C VAL A 184 -14.55 -13.07 14.51
N GLU A 185 -13.37 -12.84 15.11
CA GLU A 185 -12.98 -13.44 16.37
C GLU A 185 -12.06 -12.50 17.16
N ASP A 186 -12.27 -12.38 18.48
CA ASP A 186 -11.39 -11.68 19.42
C ASP A 186 -11.21 -12.51 20.71
N THR A 187 -10.09 -13.23 20.81
CA THR A 187 -9.83 -14.17 21.91
C THR A 187 -9.01 -13.58 23.05
N GLY A 188 -8.30 -12.47 22.80
CA GLY A 188 -7.46 -11.76 23.78
C GLY A 188 -5.98 -11.89 23.46
N ASP A 189 -5.63 -12.98 22.77
CA ASP A 189 -4.30 -13.29 22.27
C ASP A 189 -4.27 -13.43 20.73
N PHE A 190 -5.46 -13.46 20.11
CA PHE A 190 -5.67 -13.56 18.67
C PHE A 190 -6.91 -12.78 18.27
N ILE A 191 -6.80 -11.99 17.20
CA ILE A 191 -7.90 -11.27 16.59
C ILE A 191 -7.92 -11.46 15.08
N TRP A 192 -9.13 -11.61 14.53
CA TRP A 192 -9.39 -11.78 13.11
C TRP A 192 -10.45 -10.79 12.63
N PHE A 193 -10.10 -10.04 11.59
CA PHE A 193 -11.02 -9.22 10.82
C PHE A 193 -11.18 -9.73 9.39
N ARG A 194 -12.38 -9.56 8.83
CA ARG A 194 -12.71 -9.91 7.44
C ARG A 194 -13.43 -8.78 6.73
N GLN A 195 -13.00 -8.48 5.52
CA GLN A 195 -13.70 -7.63 4.57
C GLN A 195 -14.22 -8.51 3.42
N HIS A 196 -15.49 -8.39 3.07
CA HIS A 196 -16.01 -8.93 1.82
C HIS A 196 -15.73 -7.97 0.65
N LEU A 197 -15.14 -8.49 -0.42
CA LEU A 197 -14.74 -7.71 -1.59
C LEU A 197 -15.97 -7.44 -2.46
N ARG A 198 -16.11 -6.18 -2.91
CA ARG A 198 -17.29 -5.71 -3.67
C ARG A 198 -16.96 -5.29 -5.11
N SER A 199 -15.74 -5.55 -5.62
CA SER A 199 -15.28 -5.07 -6.94
C SER A 199 -15.13 -6.18 -7.99
N GLY A 200 -15.47 -5.86 -9.25
CA GLY A 200 -15.26 -6.70 -10.44
C GLY A 200 -16.51 -7.42 -10.97
N ILE A 201 -16.33 -8.27 -11.99
CA ILE A 201 -17.34 -9.24 -12.49
C ILE A 201 -17.67 -10.27 -11.40
N ALA A 202 -16.81 -10.40 -10.39
CA ALA A 202 -17.07 -11.12 -9.14
C ALA A 202 -17.99 -10.29 -8.21
N ARG A 203 -19.29 -10.27 -8.51
CA ARG A 203 -20.28 -10.26 -7.42
C ARG A 203 -20.18 -11.65 -6.75
N GLY A 204 -19.45 -11.79 -5.64
CA GLY A 204 -19.22 -13.12 -5.04
C GLY A 204 -18.41 -13.11 -3.74
N ASP A 205 -17.90 -14.29 -3.37
CA ASP A 205 -17.35 -14.67 -2.06
C ASP A 205 -15.92 -14.19 -1.76
N GLY A 206 -15.44 -13.18 -2.49
CA GLY A 206 -14.08 -12.66 -2.30
C GLY A 206 -13.90 -12.04 -0.90
N THR A 207 -12.77 -12.31 -0.25
CA THR A 207 -12.48 -11.75 1.08
C THR A 207 -11.03 -11.30 1.23
N ASN A 208 -10.85 -10.19 1.93
CA ASN A 208 -9.59 -9.82 2.57
C ASN A 208 -9.69 -10.12 4.05
N ASN A 209 -8.63 -10.66 4.63
CA ASN A 209 -8.59 -11.06 6.04
C ASN A 209 -7.33 -10.51 6.69
N ILE A 210 -7.46 -10.10 7.95
CA ILE A 210 -6.38 -9.62 8.79
C ILE A 210 -6.36 -10.45 10.07
N LEU A 211 -5.22 -11.04 10.39
CA LEU A 211 -4.94 -11.69 11.65
C LEU A 211 -3.89 -10.87 12.41
N LEU A 212 -4.07 -10.74 13.72
CA LEU A 212 -3.07 -10.16 14.61
C LEU A 212 -2.98 -10.99 15.88
N TYR A 213 -1.78 -11.39 16.25
CA TYR A 213 -1.52 -12.22 17.43
C TYR A 213 -0.06 -12.10 17.87
N THR A 214 0.28 -12.75 18.98
CA THR A 214 1.65 -12.81 19.49
C THR A 214 2.13 -14.24 19.72
N VAL A 215 3.43 -14.46 19.58
CA VAL A 215 4.10 -15.70 20.02
C VAL A 215 5.35 -15.37 20.84
N PRO A 216 5.80 -16.24 21.76
CA PRO A 216 7.02 -15.99 22.52
C PRO A 216 8.26 -15.83 21.64
N LEU A 217 9.12 -14.86 21.98
CA LEU A 217 10.42 -14.72 21.35
C LEU A 217 11.34 -15.82 21.91
N LYS A 218 11.79 -16.71 21.03
CA LYS A 218 12.77 -17.76 21.34
C LYS A 218 14.15 -17.31 20.83
N ASP A 219 14.73 -18.03 19.88
CA ASP A 219 16.00 -17.65 19.24
C ASP A 219 15.74 -16.72 18.05
N GLU A 220 16.30 -15.50 18.13
CA GLU A 220 16.22 -14.48 17.07
C GLU A 220 16.77 -14.97 15.72
N ASN A 221 17.75 -15.89 15.73
CA ASN A 221 18.38 -16.38 14.50
C ASN A 221 17.48 -17.36 13.74
N THR A 222 16.47 -17.92 14.41
CA THR A 222 15.57 -18.94 13.82
C THR A 222 14.21 -18.37 13.45
N ILE A 223 13.98 -17.07 13.65
CA ILE A 223 12.66 -16.46 13.43
C ILE A 223 12.21 -16.68 11.99
N ALA A 224 13.04 -16.32 11.01
CA ALA A 224 12.70 -16.39 9.59
C ALA A 224 12.35 -17.82 9.15
N ASP A 225 13.11 -18.82 9.62
CA ASP A 225 12.90 -20.23 9.27
C ASP A 225 11.62 -20.81 9.88
N ASN A 226 11.17 -20.25 11.01
CA ASN A 226 10.00 -20.74 11.73
C ASN A 226 8.67 -20.05 11.34
N ILE A 227 8.70 -19.01 10.48
CA ILE A 227 7.49 -18.24 10.13
C ILE A 227 6.38 -19.18 9.63
N THR A 228 6.66 -20.01 8.63
CA THR A 228 5.69 -20.95 8.04
C THR A 228 5.10 -21.90 9.08
N ALA A 229 5.92 -22.46 9.97
CA ALA A 229 5.45 -23.38 11.01
C ALA A 229 4.52 -22.69 12.02
N VAL A 230 4.82 -21.43 12.36
CA VAL A 230 3.94 -20.61 13.21
C VAL A 230 2.62 -20.31 12.51
N ARG A 231 2.66 -19.92 11.22
CA ARG A 231 1.45 -19.68 10.41
C ARG A 231 0.53 -20.89 10.41
N ASP A 232 1.06 -22.07 10.09
CA ASP A 232 0.27 -23.29 9.97
C ASP A 232 -0.31 -23.74 11.31
N THR A 233 0.39 -23.48 12.42
CA THR A 233 -0.11 -23.72 13.78
C THR A 233 -1.32 -22.83 14.08
N ILE A 234 -1.26 -21.54 13.72
CA ILE A 234 -2.34 -20.58 13.93
C ILE A 234 -3.51 -20.86 12.99
N GLY A 235 -3.24 -21.15 11.71
CA GLY A 235 -4.24 -21.54 10.72
C GLY A 235 -5.03 -22.78 11.16
N LYS A 236 -4.35 -23.82 11.64
CA LYS A 236 -5.00 -25.02 12.20
C LYS A 236 -5.91 -24.73 13.38
N LYS A 237 -5.50 -23.80 14.26
CA LYS A 237 -6.23 -23.50 15.50
C LYS A 237 -7.42 -22.59 15.27
N HIS A 238 -7.29 -21.57 14.41
CA HIS A 238 -8.25 -20.47 14.31
C HIS A 238 -8.98 -20.37 12.97
N ILE A 239 -8.47 -20.99 11.91
CA ILE A 239 -9.01 -20.84 10.55
C ILE A 239 -9.48 -22.21 10.01
N PRO A 240 -10.66 -22.69 10.45
CA PRO A 240 -11.21 -23.96 10.00
C PRO A 240 -11.69 -23.88 8.54
N GLY A 241 -11.63 -25.02 7.86
CA GLY A 241 -12.30 -25.21 6.58
C GLY A 241 -13.77 -25.61 6.75
N SER A 242 -14.41 -26.02 5.66
CA SER A 242 -15.84 -26.36 5.65
C SER A 242 -16.17 -27.66 6.39
N LYS A 243 -15.19 -28.53 6.63
CA LYS A 243 -15.34 -29.85 7.27
C LYS A 243 -14.24 -30.10 8.29
N GLU A 244 -14.49 -31.05 9.19
CA GLU A 244 -13.49 -31.52 10.15
C GLU A 244 -12.21 -31.98 9.43
N GLY A 245 -11.05 -31.62 9.98
CA GLY A 245 -9.74 -31.92 9.40
C GLY A 245 -9.31 -30.97 8.26
N MET A 246 -10.17 -30.04 7.82
CA MET A 246 -9.81 -28.96 6.90
C MET A 246 -9.46 -27.70 7.70
N TYR A 247 -8.34 -27.06 7.34
CA TYR A 247 -7.88 -25.83 7.96
C TYR A 247 -6.85 -25.13 7.07
N MET A 248 -6.64 -23.84 7.28
CA MET A 248 -5.65 -23.07 6.53
C MET A 248 -4.22 -23.54 6.83
N ILE A 249 -3.44 -23.74 5.78
CA ILE A 249 -1.99 -23.96 5.80
C ILE A 249 -1.33 -23.07 4.76
N THR A 250 -0.01 -22.94 4.85
CA THR A 250 0.84 -22.42 3.78
C THR A 250 0.89 -23.46 2.64
N GLU A 251 0.75 -23.00 1.40
CA GLU A 251 0.77 -23.87 0.22
C GLU A 251 2.09 -24.65 0.14
N GLN A 252 2.00 -25.98 0.17
CA GLN A 252 3.19 -26.83 0.23
C GLN A 252 4.00 -26.85 -1.08
N ALA A 253 3.36 -26.55 -2.21
CA ALA A 253 3.98 -26.51 -3.53
C ALA A 253 4.79 -25.24 -3.80
N TYR A 254 4.76 -24.25 -2.89
CA TYR A 254 5.42 -22.95 -3.09
C TYR A 254 6.11 -22.48 -1.81
N THR A 255 7.45 -22.40 -1.84
CA THR A 255 8.22 -21.83 -0.72
C THR A 255 7.98 -20.31 -0.64
N PRO A 256 7.47 -19.79 0.50
CA PRO A 256 7.34 -18.36 0.70
C PRO A 256 8.68 -17.61 0.63
N PHE A 257 8.63 -16.34 0.25
CA PHE A 257 9.79 -15.46 0.20
C PHE A 257 9.79 -14.55 1.42
N THR A 258 10.90 -14.54 2.15
CA THR A 258 11.10 -13.73 3.36
C THR A 258 12.12 -12.63 3.10
N PHE A 259 11.78 -11.41 3.46
CA PHE A 259 12.61 -10.21 3.35
C PHE A 259 12.82 -9.59 4.72
N ASP A 260 13.98 -8.96 4.93
CA ASP A 260 14.15 -8.04 6.05
C ASP A 260 13.19 -6.84 5.88
N ALA A 261 12.56 -6.46 6.98
CA ALA A 261 11.60 -5.36 7.01
C ALA A 261 11.72 -4.56 8.31
N GLN A 262 11.00 -3.45 8.36
CA GLN A 262 10.88 -2.63 9.55
C GLN A 262 9.43 -2.16 9.70
N ILE A 263 8.90 -2.28 10.91
CA ILE A 263 7.58 -1.75 11.28
C ILE A 263 7.77 -0.96 12.56
N ASP A 264 7.33 0.30 12.57
CA ASP A 264 7.46 1.19 13.74
C ASP A 264 8.90 1.27 14.31
N GLY A 265 9.88 1.36 13.41
CA GLY A 265 11.30 1.41 13.75
C GLY A 265 11.89 0.08 14.25
N LYS A 266 11.09 -0.98 14.43
CA LYS A 266 11.52 -2.28 14.96
C LYS A 266 11.85 -3.25 13.82
N LYS A 267 12.89 -4.06 14.02
CA LYS A 267 13.26 -5.13 13.08
C LYS A 267 12.06 -6.08 12.89
N ALA A 268 11.76 -6.39 11.65
CA ALA A 268 10.70 -7.30 11.27
C ALA A 268 11.12 -8.16 10.09
N TYR A 269 10.33 -9.19 9.81
CA TYR A 269 10.42 -9.98 8.59
C TYR A 269 9.12 -9.84 7.81
N GLU A 270 9.22 -9.49 6.52
CA GLU A 270 8.10 -9.52 5.58
C GLU A 270 8.13 -10.86 4.83
N THR A 271 7.09 -11.68 4.98
CA THR A 271 6.98 -12.95 4.24
C THR A 271 5.80 -12.91 3.28
N ARG A 272 6.03 -13.24 2.02
CA ARG A 272 5.01 -13.34 0.97
C ARG A 272 4.94 -14.76 0.46
N GLY A 273 3.73 -15.29 0.37
CA GLY A 273 3.50 -16.65 -0.09
C GLY A 273 2.05 -16.90 -0.41
N LYS A 274 1.71 -18.18 -0.52
CA LYS A 274 0.35 -18.61 -0.79
C LYS A 274 -0.15 -19.48 0.35
N TRP A 275 -1.43 -19.38 0.64
CA TRP A 275 -2.14 -20.22 1.58
C TRP A 275 -3.11 -21.12 0.81
N GLU A 276 -3.40 -22.28 1.37
CA GLU A 276 -4.44 -23.20 0.91
C GLU A 276 -5.20 -23.75 2.12
N VAL A 277 -6.43 -24.21 1.90
CA VAL A 277 -7.13 -25.03 2.89
C VAL A 277 -6.72 -26.47 2.66
N LYS A 278 -6.15 -27.09 3.70
CA LYS A 278 -5.78 -28.51 3.66
C LYS A 278 -6.99 -29.36 3.28
N ASN A 279 -6.81 -30.23 2.29
CA ASN A 279 -7.84 -31.11 1.72
C ASN A 279 -8.99 -30.37 0.98
N ASP A 280 -8.75 -29.16 0.49
CA ASP A 280 -9.72 -28.35 -0.27
C ASP A 280 -8.98 -27.57 -1.38
N PHE A 281 -9.74 -26.96 -2.30
CA PHE A 281 -9.20 -26.18 -3.44
C PHE A 281 -9.11 -24.68 -3.15
N MET A 282 -9.58 -24.23 -1.99
CA MET A 282 -9.50 -22.82 -1.59
C MET A 282 -8.05 -22.44 -1.34
N ALA A 283 -7.57 -21.45 -2.10
CA ALA A 283 -6.22 -20.92 -1.97
C ALA A 283 -6.15 -19.44 -2.33
N GLY A 284 -5.05 -18.79 -1.95
CA GLY A 284 -4.80 -17.40 -2.28
C GLY A 284 -3.45 -16.92 -1.77
N PRO A 285 -3.08 -15.66 -2.01
CA PRO A 285 -1.84 -15.11 -1.50
C PRO A 285 -2.00 -14.58 -0.07
N PHE A 286 -0.86 -14.48 0.62
CA PHE A 286 -0.74 -13.79 1.90
C PHE A 286 0.50 -12.87 1.94
N ILE A 287 0.43 -11.92 2.87
CA ILE A 287 1.56 -11.14 3.39
C ILE A 287 1.61 -11.30 4.91
N ASN A 288 2.79 -11.51 5.46
CA ASN A 288 3.05 -11.63 6.89
C ASN A 288 4.09 -10.59 7.29
N TYR A 289 3.87 -9.93 8.42
CA TYR A 289 4.91 -9.21 9.14
C TYR A 289 5.12 -9.86 10.50
N THR A 290 6.33 -10.33 10.75
CA THR A 290 6.77 -10.85 12.05
C THR A 290 7.68 -9.81 12.69
N ILE A 291 7.16 -9.03 13.64
CA ILE A 291 7.86 -7.90 14.27
C ILE A 291 8.48 -8.36 15.59
N ILE A 292 9.76 -8.05 15.79
CA ILE A 292 10.49 -8.40 17.01
C ILE A 292 10.22 -7.34 18.09
N ASP A 293 9.45 -7.72 19.12
CA ASP A 293 9.17 -6.88 20.30
C ASP A 293 10.00 -7.37 21.50
N LYS A 294 11.29 -6.99 21.49
CA LYS A 294 12.27 -7.41 22.51
C LYS A 294 11.87 -6.98 23.93
N LYS A 295 11.26 -5.81 24.08
CA LYS A 295 10.84 -5.25 25.38
C LYS A 295 9.87 -6.18 26.11
N ASN A 296 8.98 -6.83 25.37
CA ASN A 296 7.98 -7.74 25.92
C ASN A 296 8.31 -9.23 25.66
N ASN A 297 9.54 -9.54 25.24
CA ASN A 297 10.03 -10.89 24.91
C ASN A 297 9.07 -11.70 24.02
N ARG A 298 8.58 -11.08 22.94
CA ARG A 298 7.61 -11.69 22.03
C ARG A 298 7.81 -11.26 20.58
N LEU A 299 7.15 -11.97 19.68
CA LEU A 299 6.91 -11.57 18.31
C LEU A 299 5.47 -11.07 18.20
N VAL A 300 5.28 -9.90 17.60
CA VAL A 300 3.97 -9.42 17.17
C VAL A 300 3.81 -9.80 15.71
N ILE A 301 2.76 -10.54 15.38
CA ILE A 301 2.55 -11.07 14.03
C ILE A 301 1.29 -10.47 13.45
N PHE A 302 1.45 -9.81 12.31
CA PHE A 302 0.36 -9.40 11.43
C PHE A 302 0.32 -10.33 10.23
N GLU A 303 -0.88 -10.78 9.87
CA GLU A 303 -1.10 -11.54 8.64
C GLU A 303 -2.25 -10.96 7.83
N GLY A 304 -1.99 -10.63 6.57
CA GLY A 304 -3.02 -10.29 5.60
C GLY A 304 -3.13 -11.40 4.56
N PHE A 305 -4.34 -11.88 4.29
CA PHE A 305 -4.54 -12.84 3.19
C PHE A 305 -5.82 -12.59 2.42
N THR A 306 -5.78 -12.93 1.13
CA THR A 306 -6.87 -12.65 0.19
C THR A 306 -7.37 -13.95 -0.44
N TYR A 307 -8.69 -14.15 -0.44
CA TYR A 307 -9.38 -15.12 -1.28
C TYR A 307 -10.13 -14.37 -2.38
N ALA A 308 -9.75 -14.56 -3.64
CA ALA A 308 -10.38 -13.85 -4.77
C ALA A 308 -10.11 -14.57 -6.12
N PRO A 309 -10.68 -15.76 -6.36
CA PRO A 309 -10.24 -16.69 -7.42
C PRO A 309 -10.27 -16.12 -8.85
N SER A 310 -11.11 -15.13 -9.15
CA SER A 310 -11.36 -14.65 -10.53
C SER A 310 -10.82 -13.24 -10.83
N VAL A 311 -10.02 -12.66 -9.93
CA VAL A 311 -9.48 -11.31 -10.11
C VAL A 311 -8.00 -11.25 -9.73
N ASN A 312 -7.32 -10.23 -10.25
CA ASN A 312 -5.97 -9.85 -9.85
C ASN A 312 -5.95 -9.46 -8.36
N LYS A 313 -4.87 -9.82 -7.66
CA LYS A 313 -4.77 -9.79 -6.19
C LYS A 313 -3.65 -8.91 -5.66
N ARG A 314 -2.75 -8.42 -6.54
CA ARG A 314 -1.66 -7.52 -6.14
C ARG A 314 -2.16 -6.34 -5.33
N ASP A 315 -3.21 -5.66 -5.81
CA ASP A 315 -3.70 -4.45 -5.17
C ASP A 315 -4.41 -4.74 -3.83
N PHE A 316 -5.06 -5.90 -3.68
CA PHE A 316 -5.61 -6.33 -2.39
C PHE A 316 -4.51 -6.61 -1.36
N LEU A 317 -3.43 -7.29 -1.76
CA LEU A 317 -2.26 -7.47 -0.88
C LEU A 317 -1.60 -6.14 -0.54
N PHE A 318 -1.57 -5.19 -1.47
CA PHE A 318 -1.02 -3.86 -1.21
C PHE A 318 -1.84 -3.08 -0.17
N GLU A 319 -3.18 -3.19 -0.19
CA GLU A 319 -4.00 -2.64 0.89
C GLU A 319 -3.69 -3.30 2.24
N LEU A 320 -3.54 -4.62 2.28
CA LEU A 320 -3.17 -5.34 3.50
C LEU A 320 -1.77 -4.95 4.00
N GLU A 321 -0.81 -4.73 3.09
CA GLU A 321 0.51 -4.19 3.39
C GLU A 321 0.42 -2.78 4.01
N ALA A 322 -0.42 -1.91 3.46
CA ALA A 322 -0.63 -0.56 3.98
C ALA A 322 -1.19 -0.57 5.41
N ILE A 323 -2.11 -1.49 5.71
CA ILE A 323 -2.63 -1.69 7.07
C ILE A 323 -1.53 -2.18 8.00
N ALA A 324 -0.77 -3.21 7.61
CA ALA A 324 0.33 -3.73 8.41
C ALA A 324 1.36 -2.65 8.78
N LYS A 325 1.75 -1.84 7.77
CA LYS A 325 2.71 -0.74 7.92
C LYS A 325 2.18 0.46 8.70
N SER A 326 0.89 0.50 9.03
CA SER A 326 0.31 1.55 9.91
C SER A 326 0.45 1.21 11.40
N MET A 327 0.90 -0.01 11.71
CA MET A 327 0.97 -0.48 13.08
C MET A 327 2.06 0.23 13.88
N HIS A 328 1.72 0.63 15.11
CA HIS A 328 2.67 1.10 16.12
C HIS A 328 2.61 0.20 17.36
N ILE A 329 3.77 -0.06 17.96
CA ILE A 329 3.92 -0.97 19.12
C ILE A 329 4.42 -0.17 20.33
N LYS A 330 3.65 -0.19 21.43
CA LYS A 330 3.85 0.65 22.64
C LYS A 330 4.97 0.18 23.58
#